data_AF-B5VK72-F1
#
_entry.id   AF-B5VK72-F1
#
_cell.length_a   1.000
_cell.length_b   1.000
_cell.length_c   1.000
_cell.angle_alpha   90.00
_cell.angle_beta   90.00
_cell.angle_gamma   90.00
#
_symmetry.space_group_name_H-M   'P 1'
#
loop_
_entity.id
_entity.type
_entity.pdbx_description
1 polymer ?
#
loop_
_entity_poly.entity_id
_entity_poly.type
_entity_poly.pdbx_seq_one_letter_code
_entity_poly.pdbx_strand_id
1 'polypeptide(L)'
;MKFTSVLAFFLATLTASATPLYKRQNVTSGGGTVPVIITGGPAVSGSQSNVTTTTLFNSTSTLNITQLYQIATQVNQTLQSESSSGIIIVTNWRSIETLSFFCSIVFNTSKTIVITENFLWGVPILSSSDAEGRGTLVAGRDKVVYSGVFPPYTVPVGVLSGQKNVQWFFDACEPTLIASNSTIRTQ
;
A
#
# COMPACT_ATOMS: atom_id res chain seq x y z
N MET A 1 74.95 -19.23 6.23
CA MET A 1 74.17 -19.47 5.00
C MET A 1 73.09 -20.49 5.36
N LYS A 2 71.80 -20.10 5.46
CA LYS A 2 70.73 -20.43 4.49
C LYS A 2 70.51 -21.97 4.37
N PHE A 3 69.35 -22.61 4.55
CA PHE A 3 67.95 -22.24 4.78
C PHE A 3 67.18 -23.43 5.42
N THR A 4 66.10 -23.06 6.11
CA THR A 4 64.89 -23.76 6.60
C THR A 4 64.26 -24.90 5.77
N SER A 5 63.58 -25.82 6.48
CA SER A 5 62.22 -26.28 6.11
C SER A 5 61.51 -26.84 7.36
N VAL A 6 60.45 -26.17 7.81
CA VAL A 6 59.48 -26.66 8.81
C VAL A 6 58.15 -26.78 8.08
N LEU A 7 57.62 -27.99 8.00
CA LEU A 7 56.33 -28.29 7.39
C LEU A 7 55.22 -28.00 8.41
N ALA A 8 54.56 -26.84 8.28
CA ALA A 8 53.39 -26.49 9.08
C ALA A 8 52.11 -26.87 8.32
N PHE A 9 51.32 -27.78 8.88
CA PHE A 9 49.95 -28.07 8.47
C PHE A 9 49.04 -26.93 8.96
N PHE A 10 48.42 -26.18 8.04
CA PHE A 10 47.39 -25.20 8.38
C PHE A 10 46.00 -25.77 8.08
N LEU A 11 45.18 -25.89 9.11
CA LEU A 11 43.75 -26.16 9.00
C LEU A 11 43.06 -24.82 8.75
N ALA A 12 42.58 -24.59 7.52
CA ALA A 12 41.79 -23.41 7.20
C ALA A 12 40.31 -23.67 7.54
N THR A 13 39.82 -23.12 8.65
CA THR A 13 38.39 -22.95 8.87
C THR A 13 37.92 -21.72 8.10
N LEU A 14 37.16 -21.94 7.03
CA LEU A 14 36.49 -20.87 6.29
C LEU A 14 35.29 -20.39 7.11
N THR A 15 35.45 -19.33 7.90
CA THR A 15 34.30 -18.59 8.43
C THR A 15 33.87 -17.55 7.40
N ALA A 16 32.83 -17.87 6.63
CA ALA A 16 32.17 -16.90 5.78
C ALA A 16 31.40 -15.91 6.67
N SER A 17 31.99 -14.74 6.96
CA SER A 17 31.23 -13.61 7.49
C SER A 17 30.53 -12.90 6.34
N ALA A 18 29.27 -13.26 6.11
CA ALA A 18 28.39 -12.53 5.21
C ALA A 18 28.12 -11.14 5.81
N THR A 19 28.88 -10.14 5.39
CA THR A 19 28.49 -8.73 5.58
C THR A 19 27.43 -8.42 4.53
N PRO A 20 26.19 -8.09 4.90
CA PRO A 20 25.26 -7.55 3.92
C PRO A 20 25.79 -6.20 3.45
N LEU A 21 26.06 -6.10 2.15
CA LEU A 21 26.34 -4.85 1.45
C LEU A 21 25.06 -4.00 1.51
N TYR A 22 24.88 -3.27 2.62
CA TYR A 22 23.85 -2.24 2.69
C TYR A 22 24.29 -1.09 1.80
N LYS A 23 23.86 -1.13 0.55
CA LYS A 23 23.89 0.05 -0.31
C LYS A 23 22.89 1.03 0.31
N ARG A 24 23.40 1.98 1.10
CA ARG A 24 22.63 3.12 1.60
C ARG A 24 22.19 3.92 0.39
N GLN A 25 21.01 3.61 -0.14
CA GLN A 25 20.29 4.54 -0.99
C GLN A 25 19.94 5.73 -0.09
N ASN A 26 20.62 6.85 -0.30
CA ASN A 26 20.03 8.14 0.03
C ASN A 26 18.82 8.26 -0.88
N VAL A 27 17.67 7.78 -0.40
CA VAL A 27 16.39 8.26 -0.90
C VAL A 27 16.33 9.71 -0.45
N THR A 28 16.68 10.62 -1.35
CA THR A 28 16.20 11.99 -1.25
C THR A 28 14.69 11.89 -1.21
N SER A 29 14.15 12.04 -0.01
CA SER A 29 12.74 12.19 0.27
C SER A 29 12.22 13.33 -0.61
N GLY A 30 11.67 12.99 -1.78
CA GLY A 30 10.66 13.82 -2.41
C GLY A 30 9.46 13.76 -1.49
N GLY A 31 9.47 14.60 -0.46
CA GLY A 31 8.53 14.58 0.66
C GLY A 31 7.15 15.03 0.23
N GLY A 32 6.45 14.18 -0.53
CA GLY A 32 5.02 14.30 -0.73
C GLY A 32 4.31 14.00 0.58
N THR A 33 3.43 14.91 0.98
CA THR A 33 2.52 14.67 2.10
C THR A 33 1.52 13.59 1.70
N VAL A 34 1.38 12.54 2.51
CA VAL A 34 0.42 11.46 2.32
C VAL A 34 -0.94 11.92 2.85
N PRO A 35 -1.95 12.13 1.97
CA PRO A 35 -3.27 12.52 2.43
C PRO A 35 -4.02 11.29 2.97
N VAL A 36 -4.68 11.49 4.09
CA VAL A 36 -5.46 10.46 4.79
C VAL A 36 -6.85 11.01 5.08
N ILE A 37 -7.88 10.31 4.61
CA ILE A 37 -9.28 10.58 4.97
C ILE A 37 -9.67 9.60 6.08
N ILE A 38 -10.23 10.10 7.18
CA ILE A 38 -10.75 9.27 8.27
C ILE A 38 -12.28 9.30 8.24
N THR A 39 -12.88 8.12 8.17
CA THR A 39 -14.33 7.89 8.10
C THR A 39 -14.84 7.00 9.24
N GLY A 40 -13.93 6.36 9.97
CA GLY A 40 -14.19 5.45 11.08
C GLY A 40 -12.95 4.61 11.39
N GLY A 41 -13.14 3.55 12.17
CA GLY A 41 -12.04 2.66 12.58
C GLY A 41 -11.44 3.04 13.93
N PRO A 42 -10.53 2.21 14.46
CA PRO A 42 -9.88 2.49 15.73
C PRO A 42 -9.14 3.83 15.68
N ALA A 43 -9.27 4.63 16.75
CA ALA A 43 -8.54 5.88 16.87
C ALA A 43 -7.03 5.60 16.75
N VAL A 44 -6.42 6.06 15.67
CA VAL A 44 -5.00 5.81 15.43
C VAL A 44 -4.21 6.79 16.30
N SER A 45 -3.61 6.27 17.36
CA SER A 45 -2.60 6.97 18.14
C SER A 45 -1.24 6.80 17.47
N GLY A 46 -0.85 7.80 16.68
CA GLY A 46 0.48 7.89 16.08
C GLY A 46 0.60 9.11 15.19
N SER A 47 1.64 9.92 15.35
CA SER A 47 1.94 11.00 14.41
C SER A 47 3.02 10.54 13.43
N GLN A 48 2.75 10.62 12.13
CA GLN A 48 3.78 10.60 11.11
C GLN A 48 3.94 12.02 10.57
N SER A 49 5.19 12.50 10.50
CA SER A 49 5.50 13.88 10.09
C SER A 49 5.05 14.23 8.67
N ASN A 50 4.82 13.21 7.83
CA ASN A 50 4.52 13.36 6.40
C ASN A 50 3.08 12.98 6.07
N VAL A 51 2.18 12.93 7.05
CA VAL A 51 0.77 12.54 6.88
C VAL A 51 -0.13 13.73 7.19
N THR A 52 -1.07 14.03 6.30
CA THR A 52 -2.15 15.01 6.55
C THR A 52 -3.48 14.29 6.64
N THR A 53 -4.10 14.35 7.81
CA THR A 53 -5.37 13.71 8.10
C THR A 53 -6.53 14.70 7.98
N THR A 54 -7.59 14.26 7.31
CA THR A 54 -8.90 14.94 7.26
C THR A 54 -9.96 13.96 7.74
N THR A 55 -10.61 14.26 8.86
CA THR A 55 -11.72 13.45 9.36
C THR A 55 -13.02 13.95 8.77
N LEU A 56 -13.71 13.12 7.97
CA LEU A 56 -15.03 13.43 7.46
C LEU A 56 -16.11 13.10 8.49
N PHE A 57 -16.01 11.93 9.09
CA PHE A 57 -16.91 11.43 10.13
C PHE A 57 -16.26 10.25 10.86
N ASN A 58 -16.87 9.81 11.95
CA ASN A 58 -16.40 8.67 12.75
C ASN A 58 -17.50 7.61 12.87
N SER A 59 -17.68 6.81 11.82
CA SER A 59 -18.68 5.74 11.79
C SER A 59 -18.15 4.45 12.41
N THR A 60 -18.92 3.85 13.30
CA THR A 60 -18.69 2.52 13.87
C THR A 60 -19.50 1.42 13.18
N SER A 61 -20.49 1.82 12.37
CA SER A 61 -21.37 0.96 11.56
C SER A 61 -20.96 0.97 10.09
N THR A 62 -21.51 0.04 9.31
CA THR A 62 -21.35 0.01 7.85
C THR A 62 -21.75 1.36 7.25
N LEU A 63 -20.91 1.90 6.36
CA LEU A 63 -21.17 3.16 5.68
C LEU A 63 -22.38 3.06 4.76
N ASN A 64 -23.24 4.08 4.82
CA ASN A 64 -24.37 4.20 3.90
C ASN A 64 -23.99 4.92 2.60
N ILE A 65 -24.88 4.87 1.61
CA ILE A 65 -24.61 5.42 0.26
C ILE A 65 -24.28 6.92 0.27
N THR A 66 -24.93 7.71 1.11
CA THR A 66 -24.65 9.15 1.26
C THR A 66 -23.21 9.36 1.74
N GLN A 67 -22.78 8.58 2.73
CA GLN A 67 -21.40 8.62 3.25
C GLN A 67 -20.39 8.18 2.19
N LEU A 68 -20.70 7.17 1.38
CA LEU A 68 -19.82 6.75 0.27
C LEU A 68 -19.61 7.89 -0.76
N TYR A 69 -20.66 8.63 -1.13
CA TYR A 69 -20.53 9.76 -2.04
C TYR A 69 -19.86 10.99 -1.42
N GLN A 70 -19.99 11.21 -0.11
CA GLN A 70 -19.20 12.22 0.60
C GLN A 70 -17.70 11.90 0.55
N ILE A 71 -17.35 10.63 0.76
CA ILE A 71 -15.96 10.16 0.58
C ILE A 71 -15.53 10.36 -0.87
N ALA A 72 -16.39 10.01 -1.83
CA ALA A 72 -16.10 10.19 -3.26
C ALA A 72 -15.71 11.64 -3.60
N THR A 73 -16.48 12.58 -3.09
CA THR A 73 -16.25 14.02 -3.29
C THR A 73 -14.90 14.44 -2.71
N GLN A 74 -14.61 14.04 -1.47
CA GLN A 74 -13.37 14.39 -0.80
C GLN A 74 -12.14 13.76 -1.47
N VAL A 75 -12.23 12.50 -1.86
CA VAL A 75 -11.15 11.80 -2.59
C VAL A 75 -10.88 12.52 -3.91
N ASN A 76 -11.90 12.87 -4.67
CA ASN A 76 -11.73 13.56 -5.95
C ASN A 76 -11.03 14.91 -5.77
N GLN A 77 -11.44 15.71 -4.79
CA GLN A 77 -10.76 16.98 -4.44
C GLN A 77 -9.30 16.77 -4.03
N THR A 78 -9.02 15.71 -3.29
CA THR A 78 -7.66 15.41 -2.80
C THR A 78 -6.75 14.94 -3.94
N LEU A 79 -7.27 14.09 -4.83
CA LEU A 79 -6.53 13.54 -5.96
C LEU A 79 -6.30 14.54 -7.09
N GLN A 80 -6.98 15.69 -7.10
CA GLN A 80 -6.71 16.79 -8.04
C GLN A 80 -5.32 17.42 -7.85
N SER A 81 -4.69 17.27 -6.68
CA SER A 81 -3.32 17.76 -6.47
C SER A 81 -2.29 16.88 -7.19
N GLU A 82 -1.49 17.44 -8.10
CA GLU A 82 -0.42 16.74 -8.81
C GLU A 82 0.67 16.20 -7.88
N SER A 83 0.83 16.75 -6.68
CA SER A 83 1.87 16.36 -5.72
C SER A 83 1.59 15.06 -4.96
N SER A 84 0.42 14.45 -5.18
CA SER A 84 -0.04 13.28 -4.45
C SER A 84 -0.05 12.04 -5.36
N SER A 85 0.71 11.02 -4.97
CA SER A 85 0.72 9.69 -5.61
C SER A 85 -0.57 8.90 -5.37
N GLY A 86 -1.45 9.40 -4.51
CA GLY A 86 -2.72 8.77 -4.14
C GLY A 86 -3.14 9.09 -2.71
N ILE A 87 -4.05 8.29 -2.16
CA ILE A 87 -4.74 8.61 -0.91
C ILE A 87 -4.98 7.37 -0.05
N ILE A 88 -5.01 7.57 1.26
CA ILE A 88 -5.42 6.55 2.22
C ILE A 88 -6.80 6.90 2.79
N ILE A 89 -7.68 5.92 2.88
CA ILE A 89 -8.98 6.04 3.54
C ILE A 89 -9.02 5.09 4.73
N VAL A 90 -9.12 5.65 5.94
CA VAL A 90 -9.24 4.91 7.19
C VAL A 90 -10.71 4.73 7.53
N THR A 91 -11.16 3.48 7.61
CA THR A 91 -12.56 3.13 7.87
C THR A 91 -12.68 2.00 8.89
N ASN A 92 -13.90 1.69 9.32
CA ASN A 92 -14.16 0.52 10.17
C ASN A 92 -14.19 -0.78 9.34
N TRP A 93 -13.82 -1.91 9.95
CA TRP A 93 -13.80 -3.22 9.27
C TRP A 93 -15.12 -3.57 8.55
N ARG A 94 -16.28 -3.19 9.10
CA ARG A 94 -17.61 -3.50 8.51
C ARG A 94 -17.86 -2.79 7.18
N SER A 95 -17.04 -1.80 6.85
CA SER A 95 -17.20 -0.96 5.66
C SER A 95 -16.09 -1.15 4.64
N ILE A 96 -15.03 -1.90 4.97
CA ILE A 96 -13.86 -2.04 4.10
C ILE A 96 -14.26 -2.58 2.74
N GLU A 97 -14.99 -3.70 2.70
CA GLU A 97 -15.39 -4.35 1.44
C GLU A 97 -16.30 -3.45 0.59
N THR A 98 -17.36 -2.90 1.20
CA THR A 98 -18.30 -2.04 0.46
C THR A 98 -17.60 -0.79 -0.07
N LEU A 99 -16.75 -0.16 0.74
CA LEU A 99 -16.00 1.02 0.33
C LEU A 99 -14.94 0.68 -0.73
N SER A 100 -14.26 -0.46 -0.61
CA SER A 100 -13.23 -0.86 -1.58
C SER A 100 -13.81 -1.14 -2.94
N PHE A 101 -14.92 -1.88 -2.97
CA PHE A 101 -15.63 -2.14 -4.20
C PHE A 101 -16.16 -0.84 -4.82
N PHE A 102 -16.78 0.03 -4.02
CA PHE A 102 -17.27 1.33 -4.47
C PHE A 102 -16.16 2.19 -5.09
N CYS A 103 -15.03 2.35 -4.41
CA CYS A 103 -13.89 3.12 -4.90
C CYS A 103 -13.33 2.53 -6.20
N SER A 104 -13.28 1.21 -6.31
CA SER A 104 -12.77 0.51 -7.51
C SER A 104 -13.59 0.79 -8.77
N ILE A 105 -14.86 1.17 -8.64
CA ILE A 105 -15.77 1.41 -9.76
C ILE A 105 -15.93 2.90 -10.05
N VAL A 106 -15.98 3.73 -9.00
CA VAL A 106 -16.34 5.15 -9.13
C VAL A 106 -15.16 6.01 -9.59
N PHE A 107 -13.92 5.66 -9.21
CA PHE A 107 -12.76 6.47 -9.54
C PHE A 107 -12.06 5.96 -10.79
N ASN A 108 -11.97 6.84 -11.79
CA ASN A 108 -11.12 6.65 -12.97
C ASN A 108 -9.82 7.46 -12.77
N THR A 109 -8.80 6.84 -12.19
CA THR A 109 -7.53 7.50 -11.84
C THR A 109 -6.39 6.49 -11.82
N SER A 110 -5.18 6.91 -12.23
CA SER A 110 -3.96 6.10 -12.07
C SER A 110 -3.39 6.17 -10.64
N LYS A 111 -3.90 7.08 -9.80
CA LYS A 111 -3.44 7.28 -8.42
C LYS A 111 -4.01 6.19 -7.51
N THR A 112 -3.17 5.66 -6.64
CA THR A 112 -3.55 4.54 -5.76
C THR A 112 -4.50 5.00 -4.66
N ILE A 113 -5.55 4.22 -4.40
CA ILE A 113 -6.47 4.43 -3.27
C ILE A 113 -6.28 3.27 -2.29
N VAL A 114 -5.77 3.53 -1.09
CA VAL A 114 -5.55 2.50 -0.07
C VAL A 114 -6.61 2.59 1.01
N ILE A 115 -7.39 1.53 1.20
CA ILE A 115 -8.42 1.44 2.24
C ILE A 115 -7.92 0.54 3.36
N THR A 116 -8.07 1.00 4.60
CA THR A 116 -7.53 0.28 5.77
C THR A 116 -8.22 0.68 7.06
N GLU A 117 -8.01 -0.08 8.14
CA GLU A 117 -8.42 0.32 9.49
C GLU A 117 -7.38 1.20 10.19
N ASN A 118 -6.14 1.24 9.67
CA ASN A 118 -5.05 1.98 10.28
C ASN A 118 -4.12 2.52 9.20
N PHE A 119 -4.01 3.86 9.09
CA PHE A 119 -3.20 4.49 8.06
C PHE A 119 -1.72 4.10 8.13
N LEU A 120 -1.20 3.65 9.29
CA LEU A 120 0.18 3.17 9.42
C LEU A 120 0.46 1.96 8.54
N TRP A 121 -0.57 1.18 8.18
CA TRP A 121 -0.45 0.07 7.22
C TRP A 121 -0.55 0.57 5.77
N GLY A 122 -1.28 1.65 5.52
CA GLY A 122 -1.43 2.25 4.20
C GLY A 122 -0.26 3.11 3.74
N VAL A 123 0.42 3.81 4.65
CA VAL A 123 1.55 4.70 4.34
C VAL A 123 2.66 4.00 3.55
N PRO A 124 3.22 2.85 3.99
CA PRO A 124 4.28 2.18 3.24
C PRO A 124 3.80 1.64 1.88
N ILE A 125 2.52 1.31 1.75
CA ILE A 125 1.92 0.91 0.47
C ILE A 125 1.92 2.10 -0.48
N LEU A 126 1.35 3.22 -0.06
CA LEU A 126 1.24 4.41 -0.92
C LEU A 126 2.60 5.04 -1.22
N SER A 127 3.58 4.87 -0.33
CA SER A 127 4.95 5.37 -0.52
C SER A 127 5.82 4.47 -1.38
N SER A 128 5.33 3.29 -1.79
CA SER A 128 6.05 2.40 -2.71
C SER A 128 6.06 3.01 -4.11
N SER A 129 7.22 2.99 -4.79
CA SER A 129 7.34 3.43 -6.19
C SER A 129 6.41 2.66 -7.13
N ASP A 130 6.06 1.44 -6.76
CA ASP A 130 5.30 0.52 -7.60
C ASP A 130 3.80 0.55 -7.26
N ALA A 131 3.36 1.48 -6.41
CA ALA A 131 1.95 1.58 -6.01
C ALA A 131 1.05 2.16 -7.11
N GLU A 132 1.60 3.05 -7.94
CA GLU A 132 0.85 3.74 -8.99
C GLU A 132 0.27 2.75 -10.03
N GLY A 133 -0.93 3.04 -10.54
CA GLY A 133 -1.61 2.21 -11.53
C GLY A 133 -2.20 0.91 -10.97
N ARG A 134 -2.24 0.76 -9.63
CA ARG A 134 -2.80 -0.42 -8.97
C ARG A 134 -4.28 -0.25 -8.54
N GLY A 135 -4.92 0.84 -8.94
CA GLY A 135 -6.29 1.15 -8.55
C GLY A 135 -6.51 1.20 -7.04
N THR A 136 -7.64 0.64 -6.60
CA THR A 136 -8.00 0.56 -5.17
C THR A 136 -7.40 -0.70 -4.53
N LEU A 137 -6.76 -0.53 -3.38
CA LEU A 137 -6.14 -1.58 -2.58
C LEU A 137 -6.73 -1.61 -1.18
N VAL A 138 -6.71 -2.79 -0.55
CA VAL A 138 -7.09 -2.98 0.85
C VAL A 138 -5.89 -3.47 1.64
N ALA A 139 -5.59 -2.82 2.76
CA ALA A 139 -4.50 -3.19 3.66
C ALA A 139 -5.04 -3.69 5.01
N GLY A 140 -4.82 -4.97 5.28
CA GLY A 140 -5.25 -5.65 6.50
C GLY A 140 -4.21 -5.65 7.63
N ARG A 141 -4.65 -6.06 8.82
CA ARG A 141 -3.80 -6.21 10.02
C ARG A 141 -2.71 -7.28 9.83
N ASP A 142 -2.99 -8.26 9.00
CA ASP A 142 -2.10 -9.34 8.59
C ASP A 142 -0.90 -8.87 7.76
N LYS A 143 -0.80 -7.56 7.48
CA LYS A 143 0.23 -6.95 6.60
C LYS A 143 0.11 -7.42 5.16
N VAL A 144 -1.05 -7.93 4.78
CA VAL A 144 -1.32 -8.38 3.43
C VAL A 144 -2.08 -7.28 2.69
N VAL A 145 -1.77 -7.14 1.40
CA VAL A 145 -2.40 -6.19 0.50
C VAL A 145 -3.28 -6.97 -0.48
N TYR A 146 -4.54 -6.57 -0.57
CA TYR A 146 -5.54 -7.16 -1.46
C TYR A 146 -6.00 -6.13 -2.49
N SER A 147 -6.49 -6.61 -3.64
CA SER A 147 -7.23 -5.74 -4.57
C SER A 147 -8.57 -5.33 -3.96
N GLY A 148 -8.95 -4.07 -4.10
CA GLY A 148 -10.22 -3.54 -3.61
C GLY A 148 -11.44 -3.96 -4.42
N VAL A 149 -11.23 -4.54 -5.61
CA VAL A 149 -12.29 -5.05 -6.50
C VAL A 149 -12.93 -6.32 -5.96
N PHE A 150 -12.12 -7.15 -5.33
CA PHE A 150 -12.56 -8.42 -4.79
C PHE A 150 -12.86 -8.27 -3.30
N PRO A 151 -13.66 -9.18 -2.73
CA PRO A 151 -13.76 -9.29 -1.29
C PRO A 151 -12.34 -9.34 -0.72
N PRO A 152 -12.05 -8.56 0.34
CA PRO A 152 -10.78 -8.72 1.06
C PRO A 152 -10.63 -10.21 1.43
N TYR A 153 -9.40 -10.71 1.56
CA TYR A 153 -9.09 -12.13 1.87
C TYR A 153 -9.15 -13.12 0.69
N THR A 154 -9.16 -12.64 -0.55
CA THR A 154 -8.91 -13.46 -1.74
C THR A 154 -7.41 -13.53 -2.05
N VAL A 155 -7.00 -13.54 -3.33
CA VAL A 155 -5.59 -13.66 -3.71
C VAL A 155 -4.86 -12.36 -3.31
N PRO A 156 -3.81 -12.45 -2.47
CA PRO A 156 -3.04 -11.28 -2.08
C PRO A 156 -2.25 -10.76 -3.28
N VAL A 157 -2.26 -9.44 -3.48
CA VAL A 157 -1.47 -8.77 -4.52
C VAL A 157 -0.10 -8.33 -4.01
N GLY A 158 0.07 -8.26 -2.69
CA GLY A 158 1.35 -7.97 -2.05
C GLY A 158 1.33 -8.20 -0.55
N VAL A 159 2.49 -8.01 0.07
CA VAL A 159 2.70 -8.10 1.52
C VAL A 159 3.66 -7.00 1.98
N LEU A 160 3.42 -6.42 3.15
CA LEU A 160 4.39 -5.51 3.77
C LEU A 160 5.52 -6.33 4.39
N SER A 161 6.70 -6.25 3.79
CA SER A 161 7.94 -6.85 4.30
C SER A 161 8.69 -5.83 5.16
N GLY A 162 8.70 -6.05 6.47
CA GLY A 162 9.28 -5.10 7.43
C GLY A 162 8.44 -3.83 7.63
N GLN A 163 9.06 -2.74 8.09
CA GLN A 163 8.35 -1.51 8.46
C GLN A 163 8.12 -0.54 7.28
N LYS A 164 8.77 -0.74 6.13
CA LYS A 164 8.81 0.26 5.05
C LYS A 164 8.76 -0.28 3.62
N ASN A 165 8.83 -1.59 3.42
CA ASN A 165 8.89 -2.15 2.07
C ASN A 165 7.64 -2.99 1.79
N VAL A 166 7.08 -2.82 0.60
CA VAL A 166 6.00 -3.69 0.10
C VAL A 166 6.60 -4.59 -0.96
N GLN A 167 6.35 -5.89 -0.82
CA GLN A 167 6.68 -6.87 -1.83
C GLN A 167 5.40 -7.23 -2.60
N TRP A 168 5.41 -6.94 -3.90
CA TRP A 168 4.30 -7.20 -4.79
C TRP A 168 4.43 -8.59 -5.41
N PHE A 169 3.32 -9.32 -5.51
CA PHE A 169 3.25 -10.63 -6.14
C PHE A 169 2.63 -10.56 -7.54
N PHE A 170 1.62 -9.71 -7.70
CA PHE A 170 0.86 -9.55 -8.92
C PHE A 170 0.59 -8.07 -9.16
N ASP A 171 0.37 -7.68 -10.41
CA ASP A 171 -0.18 -6.36 -10.71
C ASP A 171 -1.64 -6.29 -10.28
N ALA A 172 -2.08 -5.13 -9.81
CA ALA A 172 -3.44 -5.00 -9.35
C ALA A 172 -4.39 -4.93 -10.55
N CYS A 173 -5.55 -5.55 -10.37
CA CYS A 173 -6.58 -5.73 -11.38
C CYS A 173 -7.53 -4.54 -11.30
N GLU A 174 -7.40 -3.56 -12.20
CA GLU A 174 -8.41 -2.52 -12.35
C GLU A 174 -9.63 -3.11 -13.09
N PRO A 175 -10.85 -2.98 -12.52
CA PRO A 175 -12.03 -3.49 -13.17
C PRO A 175 -12.36 -2.56 -14.35
N THR A 176 -12.28 -3.09 -15.57
CA THR A 176 -12.74 -2.35 -16.75
C THR A 176 -14.21 -2.64 -16.98
N LEU A 177 -15.07 -1.63 -16.82
CA LEU A 177 -16.45 -1.71 -17.28
C LEU A 177 -16.45 -1.77 -18.81
N ILE A 178 -16.68 -2.96 -19.35
CA ILE A 178 -16.88 -3.14 -20.78
C ILE A 178 -18.26 -2.55 -21.15
N ALA A 179 -18.33 -1.86 -22.29
CA ALA A 179 -19.61 -1.32 -22.76
C ALA A 179 -20.61 -2.47 -23.00
N SER A 180 -21.91 -2.16 -22.95
CA SER A 180 -22.97 -3.16 -23.20
C SER A 180 -22.87 -3.84 -24.58
N ASN A 181 -22.08 -3.28 -25.50
CA ASN A 181 -21.78 -3.81 -26.83
C ASN A 181 -20.33 -4.33 -27.00
N SER A 182 -19.56 -4.47 -25.93
CA SER A 182 -18.18 -4.95 -26.02
C SER A 182 -18.11 -6.47 -26.16
N THR A 183 -17.40 -6.94 -27.19
CA THR A 183 -16.96 -8.33 -27.32
C THR A 183 -15.84 -8.62 -26.33
N ILE A 184 -16.05 -9.60 -25.45
CA ILE A 184 -14.99 -10.15 -24.59
C ILE A 184 -13.87 -10.63 -25.50
N ARG A 185 -12.64 -10.14 -25.30
CA ARG A 185 -11.47 -10.70 -25.97
C ARG A 185 -11.24 -12.10 -25.44
N THR A 186 -11.57 -13.11 -26.24
CA THR A 186 -11.13 -14.49 -26.04
C THR A 186 -9.64 -14.56 -26.33
N GLN A 187 -8.82 -14.74 -25.29
CA GLN A 187 -7.50 -15.32 -25.44
C GLN A 187 -7.61 -16.83 -25.21
#